data_AF-M2QCI8-F1
#
_entry.id   AF-M2QCI8-F1
#
_cell.length_a   1.000
_cell.length_b   1.000
_cell.length_c   1.000
_cell.angle_alpha   90.00
_cell.angle_beta   90.00
_cell.angle_gamma   90.00
#
_symmetry.space_group_name_H-M   'P 1'
#
loop_
_entity.id
_entity.type
_entity.pdbx_description
1 polymer ?
#
loop_
_entity_poly.entity_id
_entity_poly.type
_entity_poly.pdbx_seq_one_letter_code
_entity_poly.pdbx_strand_id
1 'polypeptide(L)'
;MSLITSIPSITLESRSFFKPLEKSSSEILKLSSKPQQRRSINDQYLTNYLSPNVHNEKPIYRLVERIGFIRRNIGIKTEKIIFDSNQDGLDNRILSSKVFGKESILFICIADGIRFGCFHKDIIAPFNKCPSNEFYSKGSFIFFIKDNISVCETILKRLNKNQPNIELHYCPEKDTVFSCINAFTIKSNGDVNLSELITHSFDCKEIQNILSLTFQRSSIVCKRLLAIQFE
;
A
#
# COMPACT_ATOMS: atom_id res chain seq x y z
N MET A 1 -50.41 -0.39 -60.21
CA MET A 1 -50.11 -0.34 -58.76
C MET A 1 -50.81 -1.53 -58.14
N SER A 2 -50.21 -2.54 -57.51
CA SER A 2 -48.85 -2.86 -57.05
C SER A 2 -48.66 -4.37 -57.24
N LEU A 3 -47.47 -4.79 -57.69
CA LEU A 3 -47.10 -6.16 -58.04
C LEU A 3 -46.69 -6.98 -56.81
N ILE A 4 -47.11 -8.23 -56.82
CA ILE A 4 -46.62 -9.36 -56.02
C ILE A 4 -45.29 -9.83 -56.64
N THR A 5 -44.31 -10.27 -55.84
CA THR A 5 -43.66 -11.60 -55.92
C THR A 5 -42.40 -11.70 -55.07
N SER A 6 -42.09 -12.94 -54.72
CA SER A 6 -41.18 -13.46 -53.71
C SER A 6 -39.96 -14.18 -54.33
N ILE A 7 -38.96 -14.50 -53.47
CA ILE A 7 -37.85 -15.51 -53.55
C ILE A 7 -36.70 -15.17 -54.57
N PRO A 8 -35.42 -15.67 -54.49
CA PRO A 8 -34.88 -16.78 -53.69
C PRO A 8 -33.41 -16.71 -53.16
N SER A 9 -33.04 -17.78 -52.43
CA SER A 9 -31.70 -18.28 -52.03
C SER A 9 -30.92 -18.98 -53.17
N ILE A 10 -29.57 -19.06 -53.12
CA ILE A 10 -28.68 -20.16 -53.60
C ILE A 10 -27.20 -19.94 -53.15
N THR A 11 -26.51 -21.05 -52.85
CA THR A 11 -25.10 -21.32 -52.48
C THR A 11 -24.14 -21.54 -53.67
N LEU A 12 -22.80 -21.42 -53.50
CA LEU A 12 -21.71 -22.24 -54.11
C LEU A 12 -20.32 -21.71 -53.63
N GLU A 13 -19.52 -22.45 -52.87
CA GLU A 13 -18.44 -23.39 -53.27
C GLU A 13 -17.01 -22.81 -53.40
N SER A 14 -16.06 -23.69 -53.10
CA SER A 14 -14.66 -23.48 -52.75
C SER A 14 -13.70 -23.51 -53.96
N ARG A 15 -12.49 -22.92 -53.81
CA ARG A 15 -11.21 -23.53 -54.25
C ARG A 15 -9.98 -22.67 -53.86
N SER A 16 -9.07 -23.36 -53.18
CA SER A 16 -7.66 -23.06 -52.86
C SER A 16 -6.82 -22.62 -54.05
N PHE A 17 -5.73 -21.87 -53.84
CA PHE A 17 -4.43 -22.10 -54.50
C PHE A 17 -3.27 -21.32 -53.83
N PHE A 18 -2.15 -22.03 -53.59
CA PHE A 18 -0.76 -21.63 -53.25
C PHE A 18 -0.30 -21.37 -51.80
N LYS A 19 0.25 -22.43 -51.19
CA LYS A 19 1.61 -22.49 -50.59
C LYS A 19 2.52 -23.26 -51.58
N PRO A 20 3.88 -23.31 -51.52
CA PRO A 20 4.76 -23.24 -50.32
C PRO A 20 6.15 -22.56 -50.54
N LEU A 21 6.95 -22.42 -49.47
CA LEU A 21 8.35 -22.94 -49.40
C LEU A 21 9.02 -22.56 -48.06
N GLU A 22 9.34 -23.58 -47.25
CA GLU A 22 10.33 -23.50 -46.18
C GLU A 22 11.75 -23.50 -46.78
N LYS A 23 12.67 -22.72 -46.20
CA LYS A 23 14.09 -23.08 -46.12
C LYS A 23 14.84 -22.26 -45.05
N SER A 24 15.35 -23.01 -44.08
CA SER A 24 16.66 -22.93 -43.40
C SER A 24 17.15 -21.64 -42.72
N SER A 25 17.39 -21.83 -41.43
CA SER A 25 18.24 -21.13 -40.46
C SER A 25 19.62 -20.70 -40.95
N SER A 26 19.98 -19.44 -40.71
CA SER A 26 21.12 -19.02 -39.87
C SER A 26 21.42 -17.53 -40.07
N GLU A 27 21.08 -16.68 -39.10
CA GLU A 27 21.83 -15.45 -38.82
C GLU A 27 21.43 -14.90 -37.44
N ILE A 28 22.16 -15.38 -36.43
CA ILE A 28 22.14 -14.84 -35.08
C ILE A 28 22.88 -13.51 -35.12
N LEU A 29 22.15 -12.41 -35.23
CA LEU A 29 22.71 -11.07 -35.01
C LEU A 29 22.94 -10.87 -33.51
N LYS A 30 24.20 -11.05 -33.12
CA LYS A 30 24.76 -10.69 -31.81
C LYS A 30 24.62 -9.17 -31.60
N LEU A 31 23.69 -8.76 -30.74
CA LEU A 31 23.65 -7.39 -30.21
C LEU A 31 24.26 -7.35 -28.81
N SER A 32 25.36 -6.60 -28.74
CA SER A 32 26.26 -6.37 -27.62
C SER A 32 25.54 -5.83 -26.38
N SER A 33 25.78 -6.48 -25.25
CA SER A 33 25.47 -6.00 -23.90
C SER A 33 26.50 -4.98 -23.42
N LYS A 34 26.08 -3.73 -23.17
CA LYS A 34 26.64 -2.89 -22.10
C LYS A 34 25.70 -1.70 -21.76
N PRO A 35 25.60 -1.29 -20.48
CA PRO A 35 24.54 -0.41 -19.99
C PRO A 35 24.99 1.07 -19.93
N GLN A 36 24.15 2.00 -20.38
CA GLN A 36 24.37 3.44 -20.22
C GLN A 36 23.35 4.06 -19.24
N GLN A 37 23.86 4.27 -18.03
CA GLN A 37 23.59 5.32 -17.04
C GLN A 37 22.24 6.07 -17.10
N ARG A 38 21.33 5.72 -16.17
CA ARG A 38 20.27 6.61 -15.71
C ARG A 38 20.89 7.71 -14.85
N ARG A 39 20.69 8.96 -15.27
CA ARG A 39 21.06 10.18 -14.54
C ARG A 39 20.40 10.20 -13.15
N SER A 40 21.21 10.43 -12.12
CA SER A 40 20.76 10.65 -10.73
C SER A 40 20.03 11.98 -10.61
N ILE A 41 18.80 11.96 -10.10
CA ILE A 41 18.06 13.17 -9.75
C ILE A 41 18.05 13.28 -8.22
N ASN A 42 18.73 14.33 -7.74
CA ASN A 42 18.57 15.06 -6.47
C ASN A 42 18.87 14.38 -5.12
N ASP A 43 20.15 14.42 -4.73
CA ASP A 43 20.62 14.24 -3.33
C ASP A 43 20.37 15.46 -2.43
N GLN A 44 19.84 16.57 -2.96
CA GLN A 44 19.69 17.83 -2.20
C GLN A 44 18.57 17.81 -1.13
N TYR A 45 17.71 16.79 -1.10
CA TYR A 45 16.66 16.67 -0.08
C TYR A 45 17.12 15.88 1.17
N LEU A 46 18.29 15.22 1.12
CA LEU A 46 18.80 14.36 2.19
C LEU A 46 19.54 15.13 3.30
N THR A 47 20.00 16.35 3.05
CA THR A 47 20.94 17.05 3.94
C THR A 47 20.30 17.78 5.11
N ASN A 48 18.99 18.05 5.09
CA ASN A 48 18.33 18.87 6.13
C ASN A 48 17.96 18.11 7.42
N TYR A 49 18.26 16.82 7.51
CA TYR A 49 17.95 15.98 8.68
C TYR A 49 19.18 15.51 9.47
N LEU A 50 20.38 15.95 9.09
CA LEU A 50 21.62 15.49 9.71
C LEU A 50 22.11 16.51 10.75
N SER A 51 21.70 16.32 12.00
CA SER A 51 22.43 16.88 13.15
C SER A 51 23.70 16.02 13.37
N PRO A 52 24.87 16.62 13.67
CA PRO A 52 26.16 15.95 13.48
C PRO A 52 26.59 15.08 14.68
N ASN A 53 25.71 14.24 15.22
CA ASN A 53 26.08 13.31 16.29
C ASN A 53 25.17 12.07 16.35
N VAL A 54 25.30 11.13 15.40
CA VAL A 54 24.74 9.78 15.58
C VAL A 54 25.58 8.71 14.88
N HIS A 55 26.52 8.11 15.62
CA HIS A 55 27.01 6.78 15.29
C HIS A 55 25.95 5.76 15.72
N ASN A 56 25.08 5.32 14.77
CA ASN A 56 24.33 4.03 14.74
C ASN A 56 22.95 4.06 14.03
N GLU A 57 22.73 4.88 12.99
CA GLU A 57 21.46 4.85 12.24
C GLU A 57 21.57 4.15 10.87
N LYS A 58 21.16 2.88 10.80
CA LYS A 58 20.91 2.12 9.56
C LYS A 58 19.51 1.49 9.32
N PRO A 59 18.38 1.87 9.97
CA PRO A 59 17.06 1.37 9.55
C PRO A 59 16.24 2.29 8.61
N ILE A 60 16.35 3.62 8.74
CA ILE A 60 15.38 4.56 8.12
C ILE A 60 15.52 4.61 6.59
N TYR A 61 16.76 4.63 6.07
CA TYR A 61 17.04 4.72 4.64
C TYR A 61 16.37 3.61 3.81
N ARG A 62 16.27 2.38 4.34
CA ARG A 62 15.61 1.25 3.63
C ARG A 62 14.09 1.38 3.58
N LEU A 63 13.47 2.08 4.53
CA LEU A 63 12.02 2.31 4.53
C LEU A 63 11.64 3.26 3.40
N VAL A 64 12.39 4.36 3.28
CA VAL A 64 12.23 5.43 2.28
C VAL A 64 12.35 4.88 0.85
N GLU A 65 13.29 3.96 0.60
CA GLU A 65 13.43 3.30 -0.71
C GLU A 65 12.25 2.38 -1.05
N ARG A 66 11.72 1.67 -0.05
CA ARG A 66 10.65 0.67 -0.25
C ARG A 66 9.23 1.24 -0.27
N ILE A 67 9.00 2.47 0.21
CA ILE A 67 7.70 3.15 0.06
C ILE A 67 7.54 3.84 -1.30
N GLY A 68 8.52 3.72 -2.22
CA GLY A 68 8.46 4.37 -3.54
C GLY A 68 7.21 4.02 -4.36
N PHE A 69 6.67 2.81 -4.23
CA PHE A 69 5.40 2.44 -4.87
C PHE A 69 4.18 3.12 -4.23
N ILE A 70 4.21 3.32 -2.90
CA ILE A 70 3.18 4.03 -2.15
C ILE A 70 3.14 5.49 -2.62
N ARG A 71 4.31 6.14 -2.71
CA ARG A 71 4.44 7.52 -3.24
C ARG A 71 3.82 7.67 -4.63
N ARG A 72 4.11 6.73 -5.54
CA ARG A 72 3.53 6.72 -6.90
C ARG A 72 2.00 6.60 -6.88
N ASN A 73 1.44 5.84 -5.94
CA ASN A 73 -0.01 5.67 -5.81
C ASN A 73 -0.70 6.88 -5.16
N ILE A 74 -0.03 7.52 -4.21
CA ILE A 74 -0.55 8.73 -3.54
C ILE A 74 -0.46 9.94 -4.48
N GLY A 75 0.59 10.03 -5.31
CA GLY A 75 0.77 11.11 -6.29
C GLY A 75 1.26 12.44 -5.69
N ILE A 76 1.78 12.42 -4.47
CA ILE A 76 2.17 13.61 -3.70
C ILE A 76 3.70 13.75 -3.62
N LYS A 77 4.19 14.99 -3.53
CA LYS A 77 5.62 15.35 -3.73
C LYS A 77 6.42 15.49 -2.45
N THR A 78 5.81 15.95 -1.37
CA THR A 78 6.52 16.14 -0.10
C THR A 78 5.96 15.21 0.96
N GLU A 79 6.85 14.76 1.86
CA GLU A 79 6.48 13.90 2.96
C GLU A 79 7.13 14.39 4.25
N LYS A 80 6.41 14.25 5.36
CA LYS A 80 6.87 14.62 6.69
C LYS A 80 6.47 13.53 7.67
N ILE A 81 7.45 12.98 8.39
CA ILE A 81 7.16 12.14 9.55
C ILE A 81 6.56 13.05 10.63
N ILE A 82 5.29 12.83 10.94
CA ILE A 82 4.57 13.59 11.96
C ILE A 82 4.49 12.83 13.27
N PHE A 83 4.62 11.51 13.26
CA PHE A 83 4.67 10.68 14.47
C PHE A 83 5.66 9.53 14.29
N ASP A 84 6.40 9.24 15.34
CA ASP A 84 7.32 8.11 15.42
C ASP A 84 7.36 7.53 16.83
N SER A 85 6.85 6.30 17.00
CA SER A 85 6.78 5.67 18.31
C SER A 85 8.14 5.44 18.98
N ASN A 86 9.25 5.48 18.24
CA ASN A 86 10.59 5.44 18.86
C ASN A 86 10.93 6.73 19.61
N GLN A 87 10.33 7.85 19.22
CA GLN A 87 10.54 9.18 19.83
C GLN A 87 9.37 9.54 20.75
N ASP A 88 8.15 9.22 20.32
CA ASP A 88 6.90 9.63 20.94
C ASP A 88 6.32 8.60 21.91
N GLY A 89 6.87 7.38 21.91
CA GLY A 89 6.24 6.22 22.55
C GLY A 89 5.06 5.69 21.74
N LEU A 90 4.65 4.46 22.04
CA LEU A 90 3.47 3.84 21.42
C LEU A 90 2.19 4.26 22.18
N ASP A 91 1.89 5.56 22.11
CA ASP A 91 0.82 6.20 22.88
C ASP A 91 -0.31 6.72 21.98
N ASN A 92 -1.55 6.40 22.35
CA ASN A 92 -2.74 6.68 21.56
C ASN A 92 -3.09 8.18 21.50
N ARG A 93 -2.87 8.90 22.61
CA ARG A 93 -3.16 10.32 22.74
C ARG A 93 -2.14 11.13 21.97
N ILE A 94 -0.86 10.76 22.07
CA ILE A 94 0.21 11.43 21.32
C ILE A 94 -0.02 11.22 19.83
N LEU A 95 -0.21 9.97 19.37
CA LEU A 95 -0.53 9.69 17.96
C LEU A 95 -1.70 10.52 17.47
N SER A 96 -2.84 10.46 18.17
CA SER A 96 -4.06 11.20 17.82
C SER A 96 -3.81 12.71 17.73
N SER A 97 -3.13 13.29 18.72
CA SER A 97 -2.84 14.73 18.75
C SER A 97 -1.99 15.19 17.56
N LYS A 98 -1.09 14.35 17.06
CA LYS A 98 -0.20 14.69 15.95
C LYS A 98 -0.86 14.55 14.58
N VAL A 99 -1.93 13.76 14.47
CA VAL A 99 -2.64 13.51 13.21
C VAL A 99 -3.94 14.31 13.05
N PHE A 100 -4.51 14.84 14.14
CA PHE A 100 -5.69 15.70 14.04
C PHE A 100 -5.46 16.96 13.22
N GLY A 101 -6.47 17.32 12.42
CA GLY A 101 -6.43 18.46 11.50
C GLY A 101 -5.57 18.22 10.25
N LYS A 102 -5.02 17.02 10.07
CA LYS A 102 -4.19 16.66 8.92
C LYS A 102 -4.92 15.71 7.97
N GLU A 103 -4.48 15.70 6.72
CA GLU A 103 -4.96 14.80 5.68
C GLU A 103 -3.78 14.08 5.01
N SER A 104 -4.10 13.13 4.12
CA SER A 104 -3.10 12.36 3.37
C SER A 104 -2.02 11.73 4.26
N ILE A 105 -2.47 10.95 5.26
CA ILE A 105 -1.60 10.34 6.26
C ILE A 105 -1.41 8.86 5.96
N LEU A 106 -0.16 8.42 5.92
CA LEU A 106 0.24 7.02 5.84
C LEU A 106 0.68 6.54 7.22
N PHE A 107 -0.05 5.56 7.75
CA PHE A 107 0.32 4.85 8.97
C PHE A 107 1.12 3.61 8.58
N ILE A 108 2.29 3.41 9.19
CA ILE A 108 3.18 2.28 8.92
C ILE A 108 3.51 1.58 10.23
N CYS A 109 3.09 0.33 10.34
CA CYS A 109 3.53 -0.61 11.36
C CYS A 109 4.75 -1.38 10.86
N ILE A 110 5.83 -1.35 11.62
CA ILE A 110 7.05 -2.13 11.38
C ILE A 110 7.09 -3.23 12.43
N ALA A 111 7.02 -4.47 11.96
CA ALA A 111 7.15 -5.69 12.76
C ALA A 111 8.28 -6.56 12.22
N ASP A 112 8.55 -7.70 12.87
CA ASP A 112 9.66 -8.57 12.46
C ASP A 112 9.45 -9.19 11.08
N GLY A 113 10.21 -8.74 10.09
CA GLY A 113 10.17 -9.29 8.72
C GLY A 113 8.92 -8.95 7.92
N ILE A 114 8.04 -8.09 8.43
CA ILE A 114 6.89 -7.55 7.71
C ILE A 114 6.64 -6.09 8.09
N ARG A 115 6.26 -5.29 7.11
CA ARG A 115 5.74 -3.94 7.28
C ARG A 115 4.37 -3.88 6.66
N PHE A 116 3.44 -3.22 7.33
CA PHE A 116 2.10 -3.07 6.81
C PHE A 116 1.50 -1.80 7.36
N GLY A 117 0.39 -1.37 6.78
CA GLY A 117 -0.16 -0.09 7.15
C GLY A 117 -1.34 0.28 6.30
N CYS A 118 -1.76 1.53 6.45
CA CYS A 118 -2.85 2.09 5.67
C CYS A 118 -2.59 3.54 5.33
N PHE A 119 -3.17 3.97 4.22
CA PHE A 119 -3.26 5.36 3.82
C PHE A 119 -4.67 5.87 4.08
N HIS A 120 -4.75 7.03 4.73
CA HIS A 120 -5.97 7.78 4.98
C HIS A 120 -5.86 9.12 4.24
N LYS A 121 -6.70 9.32 3.23
CA LYS A 121 -6.58 10.49 2.35
C LYS A 121 -7.21 11.74 2.93
N ASP A 122 -8.37 11.61 3.58
CA ASP A 122 -9.21 12.75 3.95
C ASP A 122 -8.75 13.39 5.27
N ILE A 123 -9.31 14.56 5.62
CA ILE A 123 -8.97 15.26 6.87
C ILE A 123 -9.43 14.45 8.07
N ILE A 124 -8.52 14.22 9.02
CA ILE A 124 -8.84 13.65 10.33
C ILE A 124 -9.34 14.79 11.23
N ALA A 125 -10.66 14.92 11.32
CA ALA A 125 -11.29 15.97 12.11
C ALA A 125 -10.88 15.90 13.60
N PRO A 126 -10.83 17.05 14.30
CA PRO A 126 -10.61 17.08 15.74
C PRO A 126 -11.62 16.23 16.50
N PHE A 127 -11.20 15.80 17.68
CA PHE A 127 -11.95 14.87 18.49
C PHE A 127 -13.28 15.45 19.00
N ASN A 128 -14.37 14.71 18.77
CA ASN A 128 -15.64 14.89 19.50
C ASN A 128 -15.56 14.10 20.81
N LYS A 129 -16.21 14.56 21.89
CA LYS A 129 -16.14 14.08 23.31
C LYS A 129 -16.33 12.57 23.60
N CYS A 130 -16.29 11.70 22.60
CA CYS A 130 -16.27 10.23 22.69
C CYS A 130 -14.95 9.72 23.29
N PRO A 131 -14.71 8.41 23.45
CA PRO A 131 -13.39 7.87 23.80
C PRO A 131 -12.54 7.45 22.59
N SER A 132 -13.19 7.31 21.44
CA SER A 132 -12.58 7.10 20.12
C SER A 132 -13.47 7.68 19.02
N ASN A 133 -12.87 7.94 17.87
CA ASN A 133 -13.59 8.40 16.68
C ASN A 133 -13.17 7.58 15.47
N GLU A 134 -14.17 7.27 14.64
CA GLU A 134 -13.99 6.60 13.37
C GLU A 134 -13.92 7.64 12.24
N PHE A 135 -13.00 7.45 11.30
CA PHE A 135 -12.76 8.40 10.21
C PHE A 135 -12.93 7.75 8.86
N TYR A 136 -13.78 8.34 8.02
CA TYR A 136 -14.08 7.88 6.67
C TYR A 136 -13.05 8.42 5.69
N SER A 137 -12.66 7.61 4.71
CA SER A 137 -11.82 8.12 3.62
C SER A 137 -12.10 7.47 2.26
N LYS A 138 -12.35 8.31 1.25
CA LYS A 138 -12.71 7.91 -0.13
C LYS A 138 -11.51 7.42 -0.94
N GLY A 139 -10.29 7.77 -0.53
CA GLY A 139 -9.03 7.45 -1.21
C GLY A 139 -8.10 6.56 -0.38
N SER A 140 -8.67 5.69 0.46
CA SER A 140 -7.90 4.85 1.38
C SER A 140 -7.52 3.49 0.81
N PHE A 141 -6.39 2.98 1.27
CA PHE A 141 -5.92 1.62 0.97
C PHE A 141 -5.08 1.09 2.13
N ILE A 142 -4.90 -0.23 2.16
CA ILE A 142 -3.90 -0.88 3.02
C ILE A 142 -2.76 -1.44 2.17
N PHE A 143 -1.63 -1.72 2.79
CA PHE A 143 -0.50 -2.33 2.12
C PHE A 143 0.24 -3.31 3.03
N PHE A 144 0.93 -4.25 2.42
CA PHE A 144 1.85 -5.17 3.08
C PHE A 144 3.17 -5.22 2.29
N ILE A 145 4.29 -5.25 2.98
CA ILE A 145 5.65 -5.31 2.43
C ILE A 145 6.43 -6.33 3.26
N LYS A 146 6.94 -7.39 2.61
CA LYS A 146 7.78 -8.39 3.26
C LYS A 146 9.26 -8.11 3.01
N ASP A 147 10.11 -8.36 4.01
CA ASP A 147 11.52 -7.96 3.96
C ASP A 147 12.32 -8.70 2.88
N ASN A 148 11.96 -9.96 2.64
CA ASN A 148 12.74 -10.94 1.87
C ASN A 148 12.05 -11.45 0.60
N ILE A 149 10.93 -10.83 0.17
CA ILE A 149 10.28 -11.17 -1.10
C ILE A 149 10.38 -9.95 -2.01
N SER A 150 11.01 -10.13 -3.18
CA SER A 150 10.88 -9.15 -4.26
C SER A 150 9.45 -9.21 -4.76
N VAL A 151 8.67 -8.17 -4.49
CA VAL A 151 7.37 -7.94 -5.13
C VAL A 151 6.26 -8.88 -4.66
N CYS A 152 5.68 -8.56 -3.51
CA CYS A 152 4.22 -8.46 -3.40
C CYS A 152 3.95 -7.10 -2.72
N GLU A 153 4.20 -6.02 -3.46
CA GLU A 153 3.78 -4.68 -3.06
C GLU A 153 2.26 -4.60 -3.25
N THR A 154 1.52 -5.20 -2.33
CA THR A 154 0.08 -5.39 -2.51
C THR A 154 -0.63 -4.18 -1.91
N ILE A 155 -0.94 -3.18 -2.74
CA ILE A 155 -1.90 -2.13 -2.39
C ILE A 155 -3.29 -2.69 -2.55
N LEU A 156 -4.07 -2.54 -1.49
CA LEU A 156 -5.37 -3.16 -1.34
C LEU A 156 -6.39 -2.06 -1.10
N LYS A 157 -7.24 -1.83 -2.11
CA LYS A 157 -8.31 -0.84 -2.01
C LYS A 157 -9.48 -1.45 -1.23
N ARG A 158 -10.16 -0.61 -0.45
CA ARG A 158 -11.42 -1.01 0.20
C ARG A 158 -12.48 -1.31 -0.85
N LEU A 159 -13.20 -2.41 -0.63
CA LEU A 159 -14.38 -2.77 -1.40
C LEU A 159 -15.55 -1.84 -1.07
N ASN A 160 -15.81 -1.62 0.22
CA ASN A 160 -16.85 -0.72 0.69
C ASN A 160 -16.27 0.64 1.09
N LYS A 161 -16.58 1.68 0.30
CA LYS A 161 -16.14 3.07 0.55
C LYS A 161 -17.01 3.82 1.56
N ASN A 162 -18.15 3.24 1.97
CA ASN A 162 -19.08 3.83 2.92
C ASN A 162 -18.86 3.35 4.36
N GLN A 163 -17.75 2.64 4.61
CA GLN A 163 -17.31 2.27 5.94
C GLN A 163 -16.14 3.14 6.38
N PRO A 164 -16.00 3.40 7.69
CA PRO A 164 -14.85 4.14 8.17
C PRO A 164 -13.56 3.34 7.94
N ASN A 165 -12.46 4.08 7.79
CA ASN A 165 -11.16 3.53 7.42
C ASN A 165 -10.26 3.28 8.62
N ILE A 166 -10.24 4.22 9.55
CA ILE A 166 -9.41 4.18 10.75
C ILE A 166 -10.25 4.56 11.96
N GLU A 167 -9.84 4.08 13.12
CA GLU A 167 -10.31 4.53 14.42
C GLU A 167 -9.10 5.01 15.22
N LEU A 168 -9.23 6.21 15.79
CA LEU A 168 -8.22 6.78 16.69
C LEU A 168 -8.78 6.91 18.10
N HIS A 169 -7.91 6.66 19.08
CA HIS A 169 -8.26 6.67 20.50
C HIS A 169 -7.57 7.83 21.20
N TYR A 170 -8.31 8.57 22.03
CA TYR A 170 -7.77 9.69 22.81
C TYR A 170 -7.79 9.41 24.32
N CYS A 171 -8.42 8.31 24.74
CA CYS A 171 -8.47 7.91 26.15
C CYS A 171 -7.30 6.97 26.49
N PRO A 172 -6.45 7.32 27.47
CA PRO A 172 -5.30 6.49 27.86
C PRO A 172 -5.71 5.15 28.50
N GLU A 173 -6.95 5.02 28.99
CA GLU A 173 -7.47 3.75 29.55
C GLU A 173 -7.72 2.67 28.48
N LYS A 174 -7.77 3.06 27.20
CA LYS A 174 -7.90 2.08 26.12
C LYS A 174 -6.54 1.48 25.80
N ASP A 175 -6.47 0.15 25.85
CA ASP A 175 -5.33 -0.67 25.40
C ASP A 175 -5.09 -0.58 23.88
N THR A 176 -5.89 0.19 23.13
CA THR A 176 -5.75 0.35 21.68
C THR A 176 -5.09 1.68 21.33
N VAL A 177 -4.06 1.61 20.49
CA VAL A 177 -3.33 2.77 19.96
C VAL A 177 -3.91 3.23 18.64
N PHE A 178 -4.13 2.28 17.74
CA PHE A 178 -4.57 2.56 16.38
C PHE A 178 -5.32 1.37 15.81
N SER A 179 -6.43 1.62 15.12
CA SER A 179 -7.12 0.59 14.34
C SER A 179 -7.28 1.04 12.90
N CYS A 180 -6.90 0.17 11.97
CA CYS A 180 -7.38 0.20 10.61
C CYS A 180 -8.56 -0.76 10.50
N ILE A 181 -9.76 -0.20 10.36
CA ILE A 181 -11.03 -0.93 10.51
C ILE A 181 -11.09 -2.09 9.52
N ASN A 182 -11.44 -3.29 10.01
CA ASN A 182 -11.46 -4.56 9.28
C ASN A 182 -10.10 -5.05 8.74
N ALA A 183 -8.97 -4.39 9.05
CA ALA A 183 -7.64 -4.83 8.62
C ALA A 183 -6.76 -5.25 9.80
N PHE A 184 -6.47 -4.33 10.72
CA PHE A 184 -5.62 -4.61 11.88
C PHE A 184 -5.80 -3.59 13.00
N THR A 185 -5.47 -4.00 14.22
CA THR A 185 -5.46 -3.17 15.42
C THR A 185 -4.12 -3.30 16.13
N ILE A 186 -3.55 -2.18 16.56
CA ILE A 186 -2.29 -2.09 17.32
C ILE A 186 -2.64 -1.71 18.77
N LYS A 187 -2.19 -2.53 19.71
CA LYS A 187 -2.37 -2.31 21.15
C LYS A 187 -1.21 -1.52 21.76
N SER A 188 -1.43 -0.97 22.95
CA SER A 188 -0.45 -0.18 23.71
C SER A 188 0.77 -1.00 24.13
N ASN A 189 0.60 -2.31 24.31
CA ASN A 189 1.70 -3.25 24.55
C ASN A 189 2.48 -3.66 23.26
N GLY A 190 2.07 -3.16 22.09
CA GLY A 190 2.65 -3.47 20.80
C GLY A 190 2.01 -4.66 20.08
N ASP A 191 1.10 -5.41 20.70
CA ASP A 191 0.43 -6.53 20.04
C ASP A 191 -0.39 -6.05 18.84
N VAL A 192 -0.30 -6.79 17.74
CA VAL A 192 -1.07 -6.53 16.54
C VAL A 192 -2.05 -7.67 16.29
N ASN A 193 -3.33 -7.32 16.26
CA ASN A 193 -4.40 -8.20 15.86
C ASN A 193 -4.75 -7.95 14.39
N LEU A 194 -4.59 -8.94 13.53
CA LEU A 194 -5.12 -8.88 12.16
C LEU A 194 -6.59 -9.29 12.18
N SER A 195 -7.42 -8.55 11.45
CA SER A 195 -8.85 -8.81 11.36
C SER A 195 -9.16 -9.96 10.40
N GLU A 196 -10.02 -10.89 10.81
CA GLU A 196 -10.54 -11.96 9.95
C GLU A 196 -11.38 -11.41 8.78
N LEU A 197 -11.96 -10.22 8.95
CA LEU A 197 -12.80 -9.55 7.94
C LEU A 197 -12.01 -8.87 6.81
N ILE A 198 -10.68 -8.93 6.84
CA ILE A 198 -9.82 -8.23 5.88
C ILE A 198 -10.06 -8.73 4.44
N THR A 199 -10.33 -10.02 4.25
CA THR A 199 -10.61 -10.64 2.94
C THR A 199 -12.00 -10.26 2.41
N HIS A 200 -12.92 -9.87 3.30
CA HIS A 200 -14.25 -9.37 2.94
C HIS A 200 -14.25 -7.87 2.68
N SER A 201 -13.28 -7.13 3.23
CA SER A 201 -13.24 -5.67 3.19
C SER A 201 -12.31 -5.12 2.11
N PHE A 202 -11.36 -5.93 1.63
CA PHE A 202 -10.33 -5.54 0.69
C PHE A 202 -10.25 -6.52 -0.49
N ASP A 203 -10.09 -5.98 -1.69
CA ASP A 203 -10.03 -6.77 -2.92
C ASP A 203 -8.68 -7.48 -3.03
N CYS A 204 -8.60 -8.78 -2.70
CA CYS A 204 -7.45 -9.59 -3.11
C CYS A 204 -7.56 -11.09 -2.92
N LYS A 205 -7.11 -11.83 -3.94
CA LYS A 205 -6.72 -13.25 -3.82
C LYS A 205 -5.35 -13.43 -3.14
N GLU A 206 -4.46 -12.43 -3.19
CA GLU A 206 -3.10 -12.50 -2.64
C GLU A 206 -3.04 -12.28 -1.12
N ILE A 207 -4.05 -11.60 -0.54
CA ILE A 207 -4.21 -11.43 0.91
C ILE A 207 -4.19 -12.80 1.59
N GLN A 208 -4.83 -13.83 1.03
CA GLN A 208 -4.86 -15.16 1.64
C GLN A 208 -3.47 -15.75 1.82
N ASN A 209 -2.56 -15.56 0.86
CA ASN A 209 -1.17 -16.01 0.98
C ASN A 209 -0.40 -15.19 2.02
N ILE A 210 -0.60 -13.87 2.04
CA ILE A 210 0.03 -12.97 3.02
C ILE A 210 -0.46 -13.31 4.43
N LEU A 211 -1.76 -13.45 4.63
CA LEU A 211 -2.39 -13.80 5.89
C LEU A 211 -1.98 -15.20 6.34
N SER A 212 -2.04 -16.22 5.49
CA SER A 212 -1.67 -17.60 5.86
C SER A 212 -0.23 -17.66 6.40
N LEU A 213 0.69 -16.93 5.77
CA LEU A 213 2.08 -16.85 6.22
C LEU A 213 2.26 -15.98 7.48
N THR A 214 1.38 -15.00 7.70
CA THR A 214 1.46 -14.11 8.86
C THR A 214 0.78 -14.74 10.09
N PHE A 215 -0.34 -15.44 9.92
CA PHE A 215 -1.03 -16.23 10.95
C PHE A 215 -0.27 -17.50 11.37
N GLN A 216 0.71 -17.97 10.59
CA GLN A 216 1.65 -19.00 11.03
C GLN A 216 2.55 -18.53 12.19
N ARG A 217 2.67 -17.21 12.41
CA ARG A 217 3.36 -16.67 13.58
C ARG A 217 2.39 -16.57 14.74
N SER A 218 2.82 -17.03 15.92
CA SER A 218 2.03 -17.04 17.15
C SER A 218 1.62 -15.64 17.61
N SER A 219 2.39 -14.60 17.27
CA SER A 219 2.04 -13.19 17.51
C SER A 219 2.80 -12.27 16.55
N ILE A 220 2.17 -11.13 16.23
CA ILE A 220 2.81 -10.02 15.52
C ILE A 220 2.97 -8.89 16.53
N VAL A 221 4.20 -8.42 16.72
CA VAL A 221 4.50 -7.30 17.62
C VAL A 221 4.97 -6.10 16.80
N CYS A 222 4.29 -4.98 16.99
CA CYS A 222 4.68 -3.67 16.46
C CYS A 222 5.95 -3.20 17.18
N LYS A 223 7.05 -3.08 16.46
CA LYS A 223 8.31 -2.53 16.97
C LYS A 223 8.41 -1.02 16.80
N ARG A 224 7.75 -0.50 15.75
CA ARG A 224 7.70 0.93 15.47
C ARG A 224 6.43 1.26 14.67
N LEU A 225 5.72 2.28 15.10
CA LEU A 225 4.60 2.87 14.39
C LEU A 225 5.00 4.26 13.90
N LEU A 226 4.80 4.50 12.61
CA LEU A 226 5.03 5.80 11.98
C LEU A 226 3.71 6.37 11.46
N ALA A 227 3.55 7.67 11.54
CA ALA A 227 2.60 8.41 10.72
C ALA A 227 3.35 9.43 9.86
N ILE A 228 3.14 9.36 8.55
CA ILE A 228 3.78 10.21 7.55
C ILE A 228 2.68 11.00 6.85
N GLN A 229 2.76 12.33 6.92
CA GLN A 229 1.89 13.22 6.18
C GLN A 229 2.47 13.47 4.79
N PHE A 230 1.62 13.48 3.77
CA PHE A 230 1.98 13.84 2.40
C PHE A 230 1.32 15.18 2.02
N GLU A 231 2.11 16.11 1.47
CA GLU A 231 1.67 17.44 0.97
C GLU A 231 2.12 17.71 -0.48
#